data_AF-A0A960EZD6-F1
#
_entry.id   AF-A0A960EZD6-F1
#
_cell.length_a   1.000
_cell.length_b   1.000
_cell.length_c   1.000
_cell.angle_alpha   90.00
_cell.angle_beta   90.00
_cell.angle_gamma   90.00
#
_symmetry.space_group_name_H-M   'P 1'
#
loop_
_entity.id
_entity.type
_entity.pdbx_description
1 polymer ?
#
loop_
_entity_poly.entity_id
_entity_poly.type
_entity_poly.pdbx_seq_one_letter_code
_entity_poly.pdbx_strand_id
1 'polypeptide(L)'
;MRFHPYHLLGDTPNVIVDGSATPSTVLTLSHWPGSPTPLDLQDDLSAQIAVRAIEQGALPAGVALVSNNHFDQDGLAGVALLTLGDEAWRRREQLVDLARAGDFGTFADRGAMRVAMALAAFDDPDRSPLDPAVFAGGYEAQCAALYEATLPRVLAMLDDPASVRPWWDDEDAHLEASMQALASGTATLDGVPEVDLAVVTVPEATADRLTSR
;
A
#
# COMPACT_ATOMS: atom_id res chain seq x y z
N MET A 1 13.32 6.76 12.00
CA MET A 1 14.25 5.95 11.17
C MET A 1 14.40 6.62 9.81
N ARG A 2 15.16 6.05 8.86
CA ARG A 2 15.17 6.48 7.45
C ARG A 2 14.96 5.27 6.53
N PHE A 3 14.29 5.49 5.41
CA PHE A 3 14.19 4.47 4.36
C PHE A 3 15.56 4.19 3.76
N HIS A 4 15.81 2.93 3.45
CA HIS A 4 16.99 2.49 2.69
C HIS A 4 16.57 1.39 1.71
N PRO A 5 16.99 1.41 0.44
CA PRO A 5 16.64 0.38 -0.53
C PRO A 5 16.97 -1.03 -0.05
N TYR A 6 16.03 -1.96 -0.20
CA TYR A 6 16.13 -3.32 0.34
C TYR A 6 17.36 -4.07 -0.15
N HIS A 7 17.61 -4.03 -1.46
CA HIS A 7 18.75 -4.69 -2.10
C HIS A 7 20.12 -4.09 -1.71
N LEU A 8 20.13 -2.94 -1.02
CA LEU A 8 21.34 -2.26 -0.54
C LEU A 8 21.55 -2.38 0.98
N LEU A 9 20.74 -3.16 1.70
CA LEU A 9 20.83 -3.29 3.16
C LEU A 9 22.13 -3.98 3.62
N GLY A 10 22.55 -5.03 2.92
CA GLY A 10 23.69 -5.86 3.28
C GLY A 10 23.63 -6.35 4.74
N ASP A 11 24.74 -6.20 5.47
CA ASP A 11 24.86 -6.63 6.87
C ASP A 11 24.36 -5.59 7.89
N THR A 12 23.67 -4.53 7.43
CA THR A 12 23.25 -3.43 8.30
C THR A 12 21.96 -3.79 9.06
N PRO A 13 21.92 -3.66 10.40
CA PRO A 13 20.71 -3.84 11.17
C PRO A 13 19.55 -2.97 10.68
N ASN A 14 18.39 -3.57 10.46
CA ASN A 14 17.23 -2.91 9.87
C ASN A 14 15.89 -3.40 10.44
N VAL A 15 14.85 -2.59 10.23
CA VAL A 15 13.45 -3.01 10.33
C VAL A 15 12.93 -3.28 8.93
N ILE A 16 12.22 -4.37 8.72
CA ILE A 16 11.45 -4.60 7.49
C ILE A 16 9.98 -4.35 7.78
N VAL A 17 9.35 -3.52 6.96
CA VAL A 17 7.91 -3.31 6.96
C VAL A 17 7.35 -3.99 5.74
N ASP A 18 6.31 -4.78 5.95
CA ASP A 18 5.48 -5.43 4.94
C ASP A 18 6.19 -6.51 4.08
N GLY A 19 7.47 -6.34 3.79
CA GLY A 19 8.29 -7.30 3.07
C GLY A 19 8.88 -8.45 3.88
N SER A 20 9.74 -9.22 3.20
CA SER A 20 10.47 -10.35 3.78
C SER A 20 11.69 -9.92 4.60
N ALA A 21 11.97 -10.62 5.71
CA ALA A 21 13.16 -10.41 6.50
C ALA A 21 14.46 -10.78 5.76
N THR A 22 15.53 -10.03 6.04
CA THR A 22 16.92 -10.36 5.70
C THR A 22 17.63 -10.96 6.92
N PRO A 23 18.83 -11.59 6.77
CA PRO A 23 19.61 -12.04 7.92
C PRO A 23 19.95 -10.94 8.94
N SER A 24 19.98 -9.67 8.50
CA SER A 24 20.29 -8.49 9.32
C SER A 24 19.04 -7.81 9.89
N THR A 25 17.84 -8.33 9.60
CA THR A 25 16.58 -7.74 10.08
C THR A 25 16.41 -8.01 11.57
N VAL A 26 16.23 -6.94 12.34
CA VAL A 26 16.06 -6.96 13.80
C VAL A 26 14.59 -7.05 14.19
N LEU A 27 13.71 -6.48 13.37
CA LEU A 27 12.25 -6.50 13.57
C LEU A 27 11.55 -6.54 12.20
N THR A 28 10.55 -7.39 12.07
CA THR A 28 9.66 -7.46 10.90
C THR A 28 8.27 -7.02 11.33
N LEU A 29 7.66 -6.16 10.52
CA LEU A 29 6.33 -5.58 10.70
C LEU A 29 5.52 -5.84 9.43
N SER A 30 5.09 -7.08 9.24
CA SER A 30 4.43 -7.55 8.02
C SER A 30 3.19 -8.37 8.35
N HIS A 31 2.08 -8.10 7.67
CA HIS A 31 0.81 -8.84 7.81
C HIS A 31 0.80 -10.18 7.03
N TRP A 32 1.78 -10.40 6.15
CA TRP A 32 1.80 -11.56 5.26
C TRP A 32 1.85 -12.88 6.06
N PRO A 33 1.10 -13.91 5.63
CA PRO A 33 1.10 -15.20 6.31
C PRO A 33 2.51 -15.80 6.45
N GLY A 34 2.86 -16.18 7.68
CA GLY A 34 4.17 -16.76 7.99
C GLY A 34 5.29 -15.73 8.21
N SER A 35 4.99 -14.43 8.20
CA SER A 35 5.95 -13.41 8.63
C SER A 35 6.39 -13.63 10.09
N PRO A 36 7.64 -13.30 10.45
CA PRO A 36 8.12 -13.39 11.83
C PRO A 36 7.67 -12.20 12.70
N THR A 37 6.59 -11.50 12.34
CA THR A 37 6.03 -10.39 13.11
C THR A 37 5.65 -10.87 14.52
N PRO A 38 6.13 -10.20 15.60
CA PRO A 38 5.76 -10.55 16.98
C PRO A 38 4.24 -10.61 17.17
N LEU A 39 3.76 -11.64 17.88
CA LEU A 39 2.32 -11.95 18.03
C LEU A 39 1.52 -10.78 18.64
N ASP A 40 2.11 -10.02 19.55
CA ASP A 40 1.51 -8.86 20.21
C ASP A 40 1.43 -7.61 19.33
N LEU A 41 2.13 -7.62 18.19
CA LEU A 41 2.10 -6.56 17.18
C LEU A 41 1.22 -6.89 15.98
N GLN A 42 0.81 -8.15 15.78
CA GLN A 42 0.03 -8.58 14.62
C GLN A 42 -1.30 -7.81 14.49
N ASP A 43 -1.67 -7.50 13.25
CA ASP A 43 -2.91 -6.85 12.83
C ASP A 43 -3.15 -7.16 11.34
N ASP A 44 -4.28 -6.71 10.79
CA ASP A 44 -4.70 -7.03 9.42
C ASP A 44 -3.85 -6.33 8.33
N LEU A 45 -3.16 -5.23 8.67
CA LEU A 45 -2.31 -4.43 7.77
C LEU A 45 -0.94 -4.17 8.41
N SER A 46 0.13 -4.19 7.61
CA SER A 46 1.49 -3.83 8.00
C SER A 46 1.59 -2.39 8.52
N ALA A 47 0.80 -1.45 8.02
CA ALA A 47 0.66 -0.10 8.55
C ALA A 47 0.06 -0.09 9.97
N GLN A 48 -0.93 -0.93 10.26
CA GLN A 48 -1.48 -1.07 11.61
C GLN A 48 -0.46 -1.71 12.56
N ILE A 49 0.27 -2.71 12.09
CA ILE A 49 1.39 -3.34 12.82
C ILE A 49 2.46 -2.29 13.16
N ALA A 50 2.79 -1.39 12.22
CA ALA A 50 3.71 -0.28 12.46
C ALA A 50 3.19 0.72 13.50
N VAL A 51 1.89 1.08 13.46
CA VAL A 51 1.25 1.91 14.51
C VAL A 51 1.40 1.25 15.88
N ARG A 52 1.06 -0.04 16.01
CA ARG A 52 1.19 -0.78 17.28
C ARG A 52 2.62 -0.79 17.80
N ALA A 53 3.60 -1.01 16.91
CA ALA A 53 5.00 -1.01 17.28
C ALA A 53 5.47 0.35 17.83
N ILE A 54 4.96 1.46 17.28
CA ILE A 54 5.21 2.81 17.81
C ILE A 54 4.56 2.99 19.19
N GLU A 55 3.27 2.67 19.32
CA GLU A 55 2.51 2.87 20.57
C GLU A 55 3.06 2.06 21.74
N GLN A 56 3.50 0.83 21.46
CA GLN A 56 4.07 -0.07 22.46
C GLN A 56 5.56 0.21 22.74
N GLY A 57 6.19 1.13 21.99
CA GLY A 57 7.63 1.39 22.10
C GLY A 57 8.49 0.18 21.70
N ALA A 58 7.99 -0.67 20.79
CA ALA A 58 8.63 -1.92 20.37
C ALA A 58 9.73 -1.72 19.32
N LEU A 59 9.91 -0.49 18.81
CA LEU A 59 10.95 -0.19 17.83
C LEU A 59 12.35 -0.39 18.43
N PRO A 60 13.25 -1.13 17.75
CA PRO A 60 14.56 -1.48 18.31
C PRO A 60 15.47 -0.26 18.46
N ALA A 61 16.03 -0.09 19.66
CA ALA A 61 16.96 0.99 19.97
C ALA A 61 18.23 0.91 19.09
N GLY A 62 18.64 2.04 18.53
CA GLY A 62 19.86 2.13 17.72
C GLY A 62 19.75 1.63 16.27
N VAL A 63 18.60 1.07 15.87
CA VAL A 63 18.33 0.71 14.47
C VAL A 63 17.82 1.93 13.72
N ALA A 64 18.54 2.33 12.68
CA ALA A 64 18.26 3.55 11.93
C ALA A 64 17.56 3.32 10.58
N LEU A 65 17.59 2.09 10.07
CA LEU A 65 17.10 1.75 8.73
C LEU A 65 15.76 1.04 8.78
N VAL A 66 14.88 1.42 7.87
CA VAL A 66 13.66 0.68 7.53
C VAL A 66 13.63 0.41 6.02
N SER A 67 13.08 -0.72 5.60
CA SER A 67 12.95 -1.08 4.19
C SER A 67 11.73 -1.96 3.91
N ASN A 68 11.42 -2.12 2.62
CA ASN A 68 10.48 -3.10 2.08
C ASN A 68 11.06 -3.63 0.75
N ASN A 69 10.88 -4.92 0.46
CA ASN A 69 11.35 -5.58 -0.76
C ASN A 69 10.41 -5.43 -1.96
N HIS A 70 9.22 -4.88 -1.76
CA HIS A 70 8.25 -4.58 -2.81
C HIS A 70 7.55 -3.25 -2.54
N PHE A 71 6.89 -2.71 -3.57
CA PHE A 71 6.21 -1.43 -3.51
C PHE A 71 4.70 -1.62 -3.60
N ASP A 72 3.99 -1.13 -2.60
CA ASP A 72 2.54 -1.04 -2.52
C ASP A 72 2.13 0.02 -1.49
N GLN A 73 0.83 0.17 -1.28
CA GLN A 73 0.25 1.19 -0.40
C GLN A 73 0.45 0.86 1.08
N ASP A 74 0.35 -0.41 1.48
CA ASP A 74 0.51 -0.82 2.87
C ASP A 74 1.97 -0.67 3.33
N GLY A 75 2.91 -1.18 2.53
CA GLY A 75 4.34 -0.97 2.72
C GLY A 75 4.73 0.51 2.76
N LEU A 76 4.24 1.32 1.81
CA LEU A 76 4.50 2.77 1.81
C LEU A 76 3.97 3.47 3.06
N ALA A 77 2.74 3.15 3.47
CA ALA A 77 2.12 3.73 4.65
C ALA A 77 2.88 3.36 5.93
N GLY A 78 3.24 2.09 6.09
CA GLY A 78 4.02 1.61 7.23
C GLY A 78 5.43 2.22 7.27
N VAL A 79 6.12 2.32 6.13
CA VAL A 79 7.43 3.01 6.05
C VAL A 79 7.28 4.50 6.41
N ALA A 80 6.27 5.19 5.89
CA ALA A 80 6.01 6.60 6.19
C ALA A 80 5.83 6.86 7.69
N LEU A 81 5.10 5.98 8.40
CA LEU A 81 4.93 6.05 9.85
C LEU A 81 6.27 5.99 10.60
N LEU A 82 7.25 5.23 10.10
CA LEU A 82 8.56 5.07 10.76
C LEU A 82 9.61 6.11 10.34
N THR A 83 9.40 6.83 9.23
CA THR A 83 10.41 7.74 8.67
C THR A 83 10.04 9.22 8.71
N LEU A 84 8.75 9.58 8.69
CA LEU A 84 8.32 10.98 8.54
C LEU A 84 7.93 11.67 9.87
N GLY A 85 8.13 10.98 11.00
CA GLY A 85 7.98 11.55 12.34
C GLY A 85 6.56 12.00 12.67
N ASP A 86 6.44 13.08 13.46
CA ASP A 86 5.18 13.56 14.02
C ASP A 86 4.11 13.89 12.96
N GLU A 87 4.52 14.29 11.76
CA GLU A 87 3.59 14.60 10.66
C GLU A 87 2.88 13.37 10.11
N ALA A 88 3.58 12.23 10.01
CA ALA A 88 2.94 10.96 9.66
C ALA A 88 2.11 10.44 10.84
N TRP A 89 2.60 10.58 12.08
CA TRP A 89 1.86 10.14 13.26
C TRP A 89 0.50 10.85 13.41
N ARG A 90 0.44 12.15 13.13
CA ARG A 90 -0.80 12.94 13.10
C ARG A 90 -1.78 12.44 12.04
N ARG A 91 -1.29 11.80 10.98
CA ARG A 91 -2.06 11.24 9.84
C ARG A 91 -2.16 9.72 9.89
N ARG A 92 -1.83 9.07 11.02
CA ARG A 92 -1.77 7.60 11.10
C ARG A 92 -3.05 6.91 10.66
N GLU A 93 -4.22 7.49 10.95
CA GLU A 93 -5.51 6.94 10.51
C GLU A 93 -5.69 7.04 8.98
N GLN A 94 -5.24 8.13 8.35
CA GLN A 94 -5.25 8.27 6.89
C GLN A 94 -4.25 7.33 6.21
N LEU A 95 -3.08 7.11 6.82
CA LEU A 95 -2.08 6.16 6.33
C LEU A 95 -2.58 4.71 6.45
N VAL A 96 -3.26 4.37 7.55
CA VAL A 96 -3.92 3.06 7.70
C VAL A 96 -5.07 2.89 6.70
N ASP A 97 -5.84 3.94 6.42
CA ASP A 97 -6.90 3.86 5.41
C ASP A 97 -6.33 3.77 3.98
N LEU A 98 -5.18 4.38 3.71
CA LEU A 98 -4.43 4.20 2.46
C LEU A 98 -3.97 2.74 2.28
N ALA A 99 -3.41 2.14 3.33
CA ALA A 99 -3.04 0.73 3.33
C ALA A 99 -4.25 -0.18 3.05
N ARG A 100 -5.34 0.05 3.78
CA ARG A 100 -6.61 -0.67 3.59
C ARG A 100 -7.14 -0.58 2.16
N ALA A 101 -7.05 0.61 1.56
CA ALA A 101 -7.48 0.85 0.19
C ALA A 101 -6.64 0.07 -0.82
N GLY A 102 -5.33 -0.07 -0.60
CA GLY A 102 -4.45 -0.87 -1.44
C GLY A 102 -4.73 -2.37 -1.34
N ASP A 103 -4.65 -2.93 -0.12
CA ASP A 103 -4.68 -4.39 0.07
C ASP A 103 -6.06 -4.99 -0.08
N PHE A 104 -7.08 -4.28 0.41
CA PHE A 104 -8.42 -4.82 0.52
C PHE A 104 -9.42 -4.12 -0.40
N GLY A 105 -9.03 -3.06 -1.12
CA GLY A 105 -9.95 -2.29 -1.95
C GLY A 105 -11.08 -1.62 -1.16
N THR A 106 -10.91 -1.47 0.16
CA THR A 106 -11.91 -0.86 1.06
C THR A 106 -11.36 0.41 1.67
N PHE A 107 -12.23 1.37 1.99
CA PHE A 107 -11.81 2.69 2.45
C PHE A 107 -12.88 3.32 3.34
N ALA A 108 -12.45 4.09 4.33
CA ALA A 108 -13.31 4.98 5.11
C ALA A 108 -13.41 6.37 4.44
N ASP A 109 -12.31 6.85 3.86
CA ASP A 109 -12.24 8.10 3.12
C ASP A 109 -11.91 7.87 1.64
N ARG A 110 -12.71 8.47 0.76
CA ARG A 110 -12.52 8.32 -0.69
C ARG A 110 -11.22 8.97 -1.18
N GLY A 111 -10.69 9.95 -0.46
CA GLY A 111 -9.39 10.54 -0.72
C GLY A 111 -8.25 9.53 -0.57
N ALA A 112 -8.28 8.69 0.47
CA ALA A 112 -7.31 7.61 0.65
C ALA A 112 -7.34 6.61 -0.52
N MET A 113 -8.54 6.21 -0.97
CA MET A 113 -8.71 5.36 -2.15
C MET A 113 -8.16 6.00 -3.42
N ARG A 114 -8.42 7.29 -3.65
CA ARG A 114 -7.86 8.02 -4.81
C ARG A 114 -6.33 8.08 -4.78
N VAL A 115 -5.74 8.26 -3.60
CA VAL A 115 -4.28 8.22 -3.45
C VAL A 115 -3.75 6.81 -3.69
N ALA A 116 -4.45 5.77 -3.23
CA ALA A 116 -4.10 4.38 -3.52
C ALA A 116 -4.07 4.10 -5.02
N MET A 117 -5.12 4.52 -5.75
CA MET A 117 -5.20 4.41 -7.21
C MET A 117 -4.07 5.16 -7.93
N ALA A 118 -3.74 6.37 -7.46
CA ALA A 118 -2.63 7.13 -8.02
C ALA A 118 -1.28 6.44 -7.78
N LEU A 119 -1.06 5.86 -6.60
CA LEU A 119 0.17 5.11 -6.32
C LEU A 119 0.26 3.83 -7.15
N ALA A 120 -0.85 3.14 -7.39
CA ALA A 120 -0.89 2.00 -8.32
C ALA A 120 -0.52 2.44 -9.74
N ALA A 121 -1.03 3.60 -10.19
CA ALA A 121 -0.64 4.16 -11.49
C ALA A 121 0.83 4.58 -11.55
N PHE A 122 1.47 4.91 -10.42
CA PHE A 122 2.90 5.23 -10.38
C PHE A 122 3.79 3.99 -10.56
N ASP A 123 3.31 2.79 -10.18
CA ASP A 123 4.00 1.51 -10.38
C ASP A 123 3.69 0.86 -11.74
N ASP A 124 2.76 1.43 -12.50
CA ASP A 124 2.42 0.98 -13.86
C ASP A 124 3.31 1.69 -14.90
N PRO A 125 4.15 0.97 -15.68
CA PRO A 125 5.06 1.58 -16.65
C PRO A 125 4.36 2.37 -17.78
N ASP A 126 3.11 2.04 -18.10
CA ASP A 126 2.34 2.70 -19.16
C ASP A 126 1.61 3.96 -18.66
N ARG A 127 1.43 4.09 -17.35
CA ARG A 127 0.69 5.20 -16.72
C ARG A 127 1.55 6.10 -15.83
N SER A 128 2.71 5.61 -15.41
CA SER A 128 3.54 6.26 -14.40
C SER A 128 4.03 7.62 -14.88
N PRO A 129 4.04 8.65 -14.00
CA PRO A 129 4.68 9.91 -14.30
C PRO A 129 6.19 9.92 -14.06
N LEU A 130 6.76 8.80 -13.61
CA LEU A 130 8.19 8.67 -13.39
C LEU A 130 8.94 8.51 -14.70
N ASP A 131 10.27 8.69 -14.66
CA ASP A 131 11.11 8.45 -15.82
C ASP A 131 10.97 6.98 -16.25
N PRO A 132 10.68 6.69 -17.54
CA PRO A 132 10.60 5.30 -18.04
C PRO A 132 11.85 4.46 -17.73
N ALA A 133 13.01 5.08 -17.51
CA ALA A 133 14.22 4.39 -17.07
C ALA A 133 14.07 3.69 -15.71
N VAL A 134 13.15 4.12 -14.84
CA VAL A 134 12.82 3.45 -13.58
C VAL A 134 12.36 2.01 -13.83
N PHE A 135 11.62 1.77 -14.91
CA PHE A 135 11.04 0.47 -15.26
C PHE A 135 11.93 -0.37 -16.20
N ALA A 136 13.07 0.18 -16.64
CA ALA A 136 14.00 -0.52 -17.52
C ALA A 136 14.97 -1.46 -16.75
N GLY A 137 15.03 -1.34 -15.42
CA GLY A 137 15.92 -2.09 -14.54
C GLY A 137 15.31 -3.37 -13.97
N GLY A 138 16.00 -3.95 -12.97
CA GLY A 138 15.43 -5.02 -12.16
C GLY A 138 14.43 -4.48 -11.13
N TYR A 139 13.46 -5.33 -10.74
CA TYR A 139 12.37 -4.94 -9.83
C TYR A 139 12.87 -4.33 -8.51
N GLU A 140 13.98 -4.82 -7.96
CA GLU A 140 14.56 -4.27 -6.72
C GLU A 140 14.97 -2.79 -6.84
N ALA A 141 15.45 -2.37 -8.01
CA ALA A 141 15.82 -0.98 -8.28
C ALA A 141 14.58 -0.14 -8.59
N GLN A 142 13.59 -0.70 -9.29
CA GLN A 142 12.28 -0.06 -9.51
C GLN A 142 11.59 0.25 -8.17
N CYS A 143 11.50 -0.74 -7.28
CA CYS A 143 10.92 -0.59 -5.94
C CYS A 143 11.62 0.54 -5.15
N ALA A 144 12.96 0.56 -5.15
CA ALA A 144 13.72 1.64 -4.51
C ALA A 144 13.36 3.02 -5.05
N ALA A 145 13.31 3.16 -6.38
CA ALA A 145 12.97 4.42 -7.04
C ALA A 145 11.53 4.87 -6.75
N LEU A 146 10.58 3.93 -6.66
CA LEU A 146 9.18 4.21 -6.30
C LEU A 146 9.06 4.74 -4.88
N TYR A 147 9.72 4.13 -3.89
CA TYR A 147 9.78 4.66 -2.53
C TYR A 147 10.44 6.04 -2.49
N GLU A 148 11.59 6.22 -3.15
CA GLU A 148 12.29 7.50 -3.19
C GLU A 148 11.43 8.61 -3.81
N ALA A 149 10.61 8.27 -4.81
CA ALA A 149 9.69 9.21 -5.43
C ALA A 149 8.44 9.49 -4.58
N THR A 150 7.84 8.48 -3.95
CA THR A 150 6.50 8.61 -3.35
C THR A 150 6.54 8.95 -1.87
N LEU A 151 7.52 8.42 -1.12
CA LEU A 151 7.62 8.61 0.34
C LEU A 151 7.68 10.10 0.76
N PRO A 152 8.44 10.99 0.08
CA PRO A 152 8.44 12.42 0.43
C PRO A 152 7.13 13.15 0.12
N ARG A 153 6.23 12.53 -0.67
CA ARG A 153 5.02 13.16 -1.24
C ARG A 153 3.73 12.60 -0.66
N VAL A 154 3.75 11.39 -0.10
CA VAL A 154 2.55 10.65 0.32
C VAL A 154 1.65 11.45 1.26
N LEU A 155 2.20 12.17 2.23
CA LEU A 155 1.40 12.98 3.17
C LEU A 155 0.71 14.16 2.46
N ALA A 156 1.40 14.81 1.52
CA ALA A 156 0.82 15.90 0.73
C ALA A 156 -0.25 15.39 -0.25
N MET A 157 -0.05 14.19 -0.82
CA MET A 157 -1.06 13.52 -1.65
C MET A 157 -2.32 13.19 -0.83
N LEU A 158 -2.17 12.75 0.42
CA LEU A 158 -3.29 12.50 1.33
C LEU A 158 -4.00 13.79 1.79
N ASP A 159 -3.26 14.89 1.96
CA ASP A 159 -3.86 16.19 2.29
C ASP A 159 -4.64 16.80 1.12
N ASP A 160 -4.16 16.61 -0.11
CA ASP A 160 -4.81 17.08 -1.33
C ASP A 160 -4.80 16.00 -2.42
N PRO A 161 -5.75 15.05 -2.38
CA PRO A 161 -5.87 14.02 -3.41
C PRO A 161 -6.10 14.62 -4.80
N ALA A 162 -6.67 15.82 -4.92
CA ALA A 162 -6.91 16.46 -6.21
C ALA A 162 -5.60 16.82 -6.94
N SER A 163 -4.51 17.01 -6.21
CA SER A 163 -3.17 17.27 -6.78
C SER A 163 -2.66 16.13 -7.67
N VAL A 164 -3.13 14.91 -7.45
CA VAL A 164 -2.76 13.69 -8.20
C VAL A 164 -3.91 13.14 -9.05
N ARG A 165 -4.91 13.98 -9.33
CA ARG A 165 -6.11 13.60 -10.11
C ARG A 165 -5.84 12.88 -11.44
N PRO A 166 -4.87 13.30 -12.28
CA PRO A 166 -4.62 12.63 -13.56
C PRO A 166 -4.34 11.14 -13.44
N TRP A 167 -3.91 10.65 -12.27
CA TRP A 167 -3.53 9.26 -12.04
C TRP A 167 -4.62 8.42 -11.38
N TRP A 168 -5.72 9.03 -10.90
CA TRP A 168 -6.83 8.31 -10.29
C TRP A 168 -8.20 8.57 -10.92
N ASP A 169 -8.40 9.62 -11.73
CA ASP A 169 -9.74 10.06 -12.20
C ASP A 169 -10.51 8.93 -12.92
N ASP A 170 -9.84 8.24 -13.84
CA ASP A 170 -10.46 7.15 -14.61
C ASP A 170 -10.82 5.94 -13.72
N GLU A 171 -9.95 5.61 -12.77
CA GLU A 171 -10.14 4.49 -11.84
C GLU A 171 -11.24 4.79 -10.81
N ASP A 172 -11.30 6.02 -10.29
CA ASP A 172 -12.37 6.47 -9.38
C ASP A 172 -13.73 6.55 -10.09
N ALA A 173 -13.74 6.95 -11.37
CA ALA A 173 -14.94 6.88 -12.19
C ALA A 173 -15.39 5.44 -12.44
N HIS A 174 -14.45 4.52 -12.62
CA HIS A 174 -14.75 3.09 -12.73
C HIS A 174 -15.31 2.52 -11.43
N LEU A 175 -14.70 2.84 -10.29
CA LEU A 175 -15.20 2.47 -8.96
C LEU A 175 -16.63 3.00 -8.75
N GLU A 176 -16.88 4.28 -9.05
CA GLU A 176 -18.21 4.88 -8.96
C GLU A 176 -19.24 4.13 -9.81
N ALA A 177 -18.91 3.82 -11.06
CA ALA A 177 -19.80 3.08 -11.96
C ALA A 177 -20.09 1.67 -11.43
N SER A 178 -19.07 0.99 -10.88
CA SER A 178 -19.21 -0.34 -10.27
C SER A 178 -20.11 -0.31 -9.03
N MET A 179 -19.94 0.68 -8.16
CA MET A 179 -20.80 0.89 -6.98
C MET A 179 -22.25 1.19 -7.38
N GLN A 180 -22.46 2.02 -8.40
CA GLN A 180 -23.78 2.32 -8.94
C GLN A 180 -24.44 1.09 -9.55
N ALA A 181 -23.69 0.25 -10.27
CA ALA A 181 -24.21 -0.98 -10.86
C ALA A 181 -24.70 -1.95 -9.78
N LEU A 182 -23.97 -2.09 -8.67
CA LEU A 182 -24.41 -2.87 -7.52
C LEU A 182 -25.65 -2.26 -6.87
N ALA A 183 -25.66 -0.94 -6.65
CA ALA A 183 -26.78 -0.25 -6.02
C ALA A 183 -28.09 -0.30 -6.85
N SER A 184 -27.98 -0.31 -8.19
CA SER A 184 -29.13 -0.41 -9.09
C SER A 184 -29.58 -1.85 -9.34
N GLY A 185 -28.82 -2.85 -8.88
CA GLY A 185 -29.05 -4.26 -9.22
C GLY A 185 -28.69 -4.62 -10.66
N THR A 186 -27.97 -3.74 -11.37
CA THR A 186 -27.40 -4.06 -12.70
C THR A 186 -26.29 -5.10 -12.56
N ALA A 187 -25.52 -5.01 -11.48
CA ALA A 187 -24.64 -6.06 -11.01
C ALA A 187 -25.20 -6.62 -9.69
N THR A 188 -25.05 -7.92 -9.47
CA THR A 188 -25.46 -8.58 -8.21
C THR A 188 -24.32 -9.36 -7.60
N LEU A 189 -24.36 -9.50 -6.27
CA LEU A 189 -23.38 -10.23 -5.48
C LEU A 189 -24.11 -11.30 -4.66
N ASP A 190 -23.81 -12.57 -4.94
CA ASP A 190 -24.37 -13.71 -4.25
C ASP A 190 -23.26 -14.47 -3.52
N GLY A 191 -23.33 -14.53 -2.20
CA GLY A 191 -22.37 -15.25 -1.37
C GLY A 191 -22.74 -16.73 -1.20
N VAL A 192 -21.73 -17.60 -1.20
CA VAL A 192 -21.81 -19.03 -0.87
C VAL A 192 -20.85 -19.29 0.31
N PRO A 193 -21.27 -18.98 1.56
CA PRO A 193 -20.38 -18.96 2.72
C PRO A 193 -19.75 -20.32 3.05
N GLU A 194 -20.40 -21.42 2.67
CA GLU A 194 -19.93 -22.78 2.95
C GLU A 194 -18.59 -23.12 2.30
N VAL A 195 -18.23 -22.40 1.25
CA VAL A 195 -16.99 -22.59 0.48
C VAL A 195 -16.20 -21.29 0.32
N ASP A 196 -16.52 -20.26 1.10
CA ASP A 196 -15.88 -18.94 1.05
C ASP A 196 -15.83 -18.36 -0.38
N LEU A 197 -16.97 -18.42 -1.09
CA LEU A 197 -17.11 -17.95 -2.47
C LEU A 197 -18.09 -16.78 -2.54
N ALA A 198 -17.74 -15.76 -3.33
CA ALA A 198 -18.68 -14.73 -3.77
C ALA A 198 -18.81 -14.79 -5.30
N VAL A 199 -20.05 -14.82 -5.79
CA VAL A 199 -20.36 -14.79 -7.23
C VAL A 199 -20.83 -13.39 -7.59
N VAL A 200 -20.08 -12.73 -8.46
CA VAL A 200 -20.45 -11.42 -9.02
C VAL A 200 -21.07 -11.65 -10.39
N THR A 201 -22.34 -11.27 -10.55
CA THR A 201 -23.03 -11.29 -11.84
C THR A 201 -23.05 -9.89 -12.43
N VAL A 202 -22.53 -9.72 -13.64
CA VAL A 202 -22.50 -8.45 -14.37
C VAL A 202 -23.13 -8.62 -15.76
N PRO A 203 -23.58 -7.54 -16.41
CA PRO A 203 -24.02 -7.59 -17.80
C PRO A 203 -22.90 -8.05 -18.74
N GLU A 204 -23.24 -8.80 -19.80
CA GLU A 204 -22.28 -9.33 -20.77
C GLU A 204 -21.44 -8.22 -21.44
N ALA A 205 -22.03 -7.05 -21.68
CA ALA A 205 -21.32 -5.88 -22.21
C ALA A 205 -20.23 -5.32 -21.29
N THR A 206 -20.16 -5.76 -20.03
CA THR A 206 -19.16 -5.36 -19.04
C THR A 206 -18.03 -6.40 -18.91
N ALA A 207 -18.16 -7.58 -19.53
CA ALA A 207 -17.23 -8.70 -19.38
C ALA A 207 -15.84 -8.43 -19.97
N ASP A 208 -15.74 -7.71 -21.10
CA ASP A 208 -14.46 -7.45 -21.80
C ASP A 208 -13.46 -6.61 -20.99
N ARG A 209 -13.93 -5.92 -19.94
CA ARG A 209 -13.10 -5.06 -19.08
C ARG A 209 -12.63 -5.72 -17.79
N LEU A 210 -13.12 -6.92 -17.46
CA LEU A 210 -12.68 -7.68 -16.27
C LEU A 210 -11.32 -8.38 -16.48
N THR A 211 -10.86 -8.49 -17.73
CA THR A 211 -9.66 -9.27 -18.11
C THR A 211 -8.42 -8.44 -18.42
N SER A 212 -8.52 -7.11 -18.42
CA SER A 212 -7.35 -6.22 -18.55
C SER A 212 -6.87 -5.83 -17.15
N ARG A 213 -5.94 -6.62 -16.61
CA ARG A 213 -4.98 -6.18 -15.59
C ARG A 213 -3.67 -5.84 -16.28
#